data_AF-A0A960E2T5-F1
#
_entry.id   AF-A0A960E2T5-F1
#
_cell.length_a   1.000
_cell.length_b   1.000
_cell.length_c   1.000
_cell.angle_alpha   90.00
_cell.angle_beta   90.00
_cell.angle_gamma   90.00
#
_symmetry.space_group_name_H-M   'P 1'
#
loop_
_entity.id
_entity.type
_entity.pdbx_description
1 polymer ?
#
loop_
_entity_poly.entity_id
_entity_poly.type
_entity_poly.pdbx_seq_one_letter_code
_entity_poly.pdbx_strand_id
1 'polypeptide(L)'
;MPTRPSSLGPDRQPGNPLLATEAVRDAAVAELCARGLVGEEISVPYRTGWERGKATTRRIHHRTRALVAQQAALLESRPPRAGRVPVFGVERAANTRPPVALGLLFAAAEAHDDGALTALYDFVPDWHVRPASVRRAVADGPAVFLFSNYVWSQQGNLAISAKVKELSPNSLVIHGGPNTPKFPGDREQYFADHPSVDVVVHGEGEATICEVLEVVGGRLDGDLRALGDVAGITFRPRPGQAPVTTAERDRIADLDTLPSPYLTGVFDAWRNASIMVTIESNRGCPYGCTFCDWGSATNSRIRKFDLQRVFDEITWAA
;
A
#
# COMPACT_ATOMS: atom_id res chain seq x y z
N MET A 1 29.94 10.29 -22.07
CA MET A 1 30.29 8.95 -22.57
C MET A 1 29.06 8.35 -23.24
N PRO A 2 29.08 8.08 -24.56
CA PRO A 2 28.01 7.35 -25.20
C PRO A 2 28.11 5.88 -24.78
N THR A 3 26.99 5.31 -24.32
CA THR A 3 26.85 3.90 -23.97
C THR A 3 27.19 3.02 -25.16
N ARG A 4 28.15 2.09 -24.98
CA ARG A 4 28.47 1.07 -25.97
C ARG A 4 27.22 0.24 -26.30
N PRO A 5 27.01 -0.17 -27.56
CA PRO A 5 25.99 -1.16 -27.90
C PRO A 5 26.32 -2.49 -27.21
N SER A 6 25.26 -3.21 -26.82
CA SER A 6 25.34 -4.54 -26.21
C SER A 6 26.27 -5.47 -27.00
N SER A 7 27.15 -6.17 -26.30
CA SER A 7 28.09 -7.18 -26.79
C SER A 7 27.39 -8.49 -27.16
N LEU A 8 26.48 -8.45 -28.13
CA LEU A 8 26.07 -9.65 -28.85
C LEU A 8 26.91 -9.70 -30.13
N GLY A 9 27.73 -10.76 -30.25
CA GLY A 9 28.58 -11.00 -31.40
C GLY A 9 27.79 -11.17 -32.71
N PRO A 10 28.48 -11.27 -33.85
CA PRO A 10 27.86 -11.33 -35.18
C PRO A 10 26.98 -12.58 -35.42
N ASP A 11 27.04 -13.58 -34.55
CA ASP A 11 26.18 -14.76 -34.62
C ASP A 11 24.82 -14.47 -33.99
N ARG A 12 23.93 -13.84 -34.76
CA ARG A 12 22.49 -13.88 -34.49
C ARG A 12 22.07 -15.36 -34.45
N GLN A 13 21.63 -15.85 -33.28
CA GLN A 13 20.87 -17.09 -33.22
C GLN A 13 19.76 -17.03 -34.29
N PRO A 14 19.54 -18.09 -35.09
CA PRO A 14 18.43 -18.10 -36.03
C PRO A 14 17.15 -17.79 -35.24
N GLY A 15 16.45 -16.74 -35.64
CA GLY A 15 15.21 -16.32 -34.98
C GLY A 15 14.26 -17.50 -34.87
N ASN A 16 13.39 -17.49 -33.85
CA ASN A 16 12.45 -18.57 -33.59
C ASN A 16 11.77 -19.01 -34.91
N PRO A 17 11.98 -20.25 -35.39
CA PRO A 17 11.48 -20.70 -36.68
C PRO A 17 9.94 -20.65 -36.75
N LEU A 18 9.25 -20.70 -35.61
CA LEU A 18 7.79 -20.53 -35.52
C LEU A 18 7.32 -19.09 -35.81
N LEU A 19 8.23 -18.13 -35.87
CA LEU A 19 7.98 -16.72 -36.20
C LEU A 19 8.67 -16.29 -37.49
N ALA A 20 9.23 -17.23 -38.26
CA ALA A 20 10.03 -16.94 -39.44
C ALA A 20 9.22 -16.30 -40.57
N THR A 21 7.97 -16.72 -40.74
CA THR A 21 7.02 -16.13 -41.70
C THR A 21 5.61 -16.15 -41.13
N GLU A 22 4.75 -15.27 -41.66
CA GLU A 22 3.32 -15.23 -41.32
C GLU A 22 2.65 -16.58 -41.59
N ALA A 23 2.92 -17.21 -42.74
CA ALA A 23 2.40 -18.53 -43.06
C ALA A 23 2.78 -19.63 -42.07
N VAL A 24 4.02 -19.61 -41.53
CA VAL A 24 4.45 -20.62 -40.53
C VAL A 24 3.76 -20.39 -39.18
N ARG A 25 3.57 -19.13 -38.80
CA ARG A 25 2.85 -18.76 -37.58
C ARG A 25 1.37 -19.13 -37.65
N ASP A 26 0.72 -18.84 -38.77
CA ASP A 26 -0.71 -19.13 -38.95
C ASP A 26 -0.96 -20.64 -38.99
N ALA A 27 -0.09 -21.41 -39.63
CA ALA A 27 -0.14 -22.87 -39.61
C ALA A 27 0.05 -23.45 -38.19
N ALA A 28 0.97 -22.86 -37.39
CA ALA A 28 1.19 -23.28 -36.01
C ALA A 28 -0.02 -22.95 -35.12
N VAL A 29 -0.61 -21.77 -35.27
CA VAL A 29 -1.82 -21.35 -34.53
C VAL A 29 -3.00 -22.26 -34.90
N ALA A 30 -3.20 -22.55 -36.19
CA ALA A 30 -4.26 -23.45 -36.66
C ALA A 30 -4.13 -24.86 -36.06
N GLU A 31 -2.92 -25.42 -36.01
CA GLU A 31 -2.66 -26.72 -35.40
C GLU A 31 -2.94 -26.73 -33.89
N LEU A 32 -2.56 -25.65 -33.19
CA LEU A 32 -2.84 -25.52 -31.75
C LEU A 32 -4.34 -25.37 -31.46
N CYS A 33 -5.08 -24.65 -32.31
CA CYS A 33 -6.54 -24.55 -32.25
C CYS A 33 -7.21 -25.90 -32.53
N ALA A 34 -6.76 -26.65 -33.54
CA ALA A 34 -7.27 -27.99 -33.86
C ALA A 34 -7.07 -28.99 -32.70
N ARG A 35 -6.02 -28.79 -31.90
CA ARG A 35 -5.75 -29.59 -30.68
C ARG A 35 -6.49 -29.07 -29.44
N GLY A 36 -7.29 -28.00 -29.55
CA GLY A 36 -8.00 -27.39 -28.42
C GLY A 36 -7.09 -26.73 -27.38
N LEU A 37 -5.83 -26.47 -27.73
CA LEU A 37 -4.83 -25.88 -26.82
C LEU A 37 -4.94 -24.34 -26.76
N VAL A 38 -5.58 -23.74 -27.77
CA VAL A 38 -5.94 -22.31 -27.82
C VAL A 38 -7.32 -22.19 -28.47
N GLY A 39 -8.09 -21.19 -28.05
CA GLY A 39 -9.40 -20.90 -28.65
C GLY A 39 -9.28 -20.35 -30.08
N GLU A 40 -10.41 -20.20 -30.77
CA GLU A 40 -10.45 -19.64 -32.12
C GLU A 40 -9.66 -18.33 -32.25
N GLU A 41 -9.02 -18.13 -33.40
CA GLU A 41 -8.22 -16.95 -33.68
C GLU A 41 -9.08 -15.68 -33.59
N ILE A 42 -8.91 -14.91 -32.51
CA ILE A 42 -9.53 -13.60 -32.38
C ILE A 42 -8.65 -12.60 -33.11
N SER A 43 -9.05 -12.18 -34.30
CA SER A 43 -8.43 -11.05 -34.98
C SER A 43 -8.68 -9.77 -34.16
N VAL A 44 -7.69 -9.37 -33.37
CA VAL A 44 -7.71 -8.09 -32.66
C VAL A 44 -7.19 -7.04 -33.62
N PRO A 45 -8.03 -6.13 -34.17
CA PRO A 45 -7.55 -5.15 -35.12
C PRO A 45 -6.43 -4.32 -34.50
N TYR A 46 -5.29 -4.27 -35.18
CA TYR A 46 -4.16 -3.46 -34.76
C TYR A 46 -4.51 -1.98 -34.97
N ARG A 47 -5.22 -1.39 -34.00
CA ARG A 47 -5.34 0.08 -33.92
C ARG A 47 -3.95 0.64 -33.64
N THR A 48 -3.51 1.62 -34.41
CA THR A 48 -2.23 2.31 -34.17
C THR A 48 -2.17 2.82 -32.72
N GLY A 49 -0.99 2.87 -32.12
CA GLY A 49 -0.81 3.22 -30.71
C GLY A 49 -1.43 4.57 -30.30
N TRP A 50 -1.70 5.44 -31.28
CA TRP A 50 -2.32 6.76 -31.07
C TRP A 50 -3.85 6.71 -30.91
N GLU A 51 -4.55 5.90 -31.72
CA GLU A 51 -6.01 5.71 -31.60
C GLU A 51 -6.37 4.82 -30.41
N ARG A 52 -5.54 3.80 -30.13
CA ARG A 52 -5.56 3.08 -28.84
C ARG A 52 -5.32 4.07 -27.70
N GLY A 53 -4.29 4.91 -27.81
CA GLY A 53 -3.97 5.95 -26.81
C GLY A 53 -5.18 6.81 -26.43
N LYS A 54 -5.93 7.38 -27.39
CA LYS A 54 -7.07 8.26 -27.08
C LYS A 54 -8.28 7.52 -26.49
N ALA A 55 -8.65 6.37 -27.05
CA ALA A 55 -9.79 5.59 -26.55
C ALA A 55 -9.52 4.98 -25.17
N THR A 56 -8.31 4.45 -24.96
CA THR A 56 -7.87 3.88 -23.67
C THR A 56 -7.71 4.98 -22.63
N THR A 57 -7.13 6.13 -22.99
CA THR A 57 -7.01 7.29 -22.10
C THR A 57 -8.38 7.81 -21.67
N ARG A 58 -9.35 7.98 -22.59
CA ARG A 58 -10.71 8.41 -22.25
C ARG A 58 -11.42 7.41 -21.32
N ARG A 59 -11.28 6.10 -21.56
CA ARG A 59 -11.85 5.06 -20.67
C ARG A 59 -11.21 5.07 -19.29
N ILE A 60 -9.88 5.21 -19.21
CA ILE A 60 -9.16 5.33 -17.92
C ILE A 60 -9.64 6.57 -17.17
N HIS A 61 -9.71 7.73 -17.82
CA HIS A 61 -10.18 8.97 -17.19
C HIS A 61 -11.62 8.86 -16.70
N HIS A 62 -12.52 8.25 -17.48
CA HIS A 62 -13.90 8.03 -17.05
C HIS A 62 -13.98 7.13 -15.81
N ARG A 63 -13.22 6.03 -15.79
CA ARG A 63 -13.15 5.10 -14.64
C ARG A 63 -12.61 5.80 -13.41
N THR A 64 -11.50 6.54 -13.52
CA THR A 64 -10.93 7.30 -12.40
C THR A 64 -11.91 8.35 -11.87
N ARG A 65 -12.64 9.05 -12.75
CA ARG A 65 -13.65 10.03 -12.31
C ARG A 65 -14.82 9.37 -11.57
N ALA A 66 -15.30 8.23 -12.05
CA ALA A 66 -16.38 7.50 -11.39
C ALA A 66 -15.95 7.02 -10.00
N LEU A 67 -14.74 6.50 -9.86
CA LEU A 67 -14.15 6.09 -8.58
C LEU A 67 -14.02 7.25 -7.60
N VAL A 68 -13.49 8.39 -8.06
CA VAL A 68 -13.37 9.58 -7.23
C VAL A 68 -14.74 10.07 -6.77
N ALA A 69 -15.77 10.01 -7.62
CA ALA A 69 -17.13 10.38 -7.25
C ALA A 69 -17.75 9.40 -6.24
N GLN A 70 -17.56 8.09 -6.42
CA GLN A 70 -18.02 7.06 -5.48
C GLN A 70 -17.37 7.21 -4.11
N GLN A 71 -16.05 7.46 -4.09
CA GLN A 71 -15.30 7.74 -2.88
C GLN A 71 -15.78 9.03 -2.19
N ALA A 72 -16.04 10.11 -2.96
CA ALA A 72 -16.56 11.35 -2.42
C ALA A 72 -17.95 11.16 -1.79
N ALA A 73 -18.85 10.46 -2.48
CA ALA A 73 -20.19 10.14 -1.98
C ALA A 73 -20.13 9.30 -0.69
N LEU A 74 -19.23 8.31 -0.61
CA LEU A 74 -19.01 7.56 0.61
C LEU A 74 -18.58 8.49 1.75
N LEU A 75 -17.58 9.34 1.52
CA LEU A 75 -17.06 10.26 2.54
C LEU A 75 -18.12 11.28 3.01
N GLU A 76 -18.99 11.74 2.11
CA GLU A 76 -20.11 12.64 2.44
C GLU A 76 -21.22 11.94 3.25
N SER A 77 -21.43 10.63 3.03
CA SER A 77 -22.44 9.84 3.74
C SER A 77 -22.02 9.39 5.14
N ARG A 78 -20.75 9.58 5.53
CA ARG A 78 -20.23 9.14 6.82
C ARG A 78 -20.86 9.91 7.98
N PRO A 79 -21.06 9.26 9.13
CA PRO A 79 -21.53 9.95 10.32
C PRO A 79 -20.51 11.02 10.77
N PRO A 80 -20.96 12.06 11.48
CA PRO A 80 -20.04 13.02 12.11
C PRO A 80 -19.03 12.31 13.01
N ARG A 81 -17.82 12.86 13.12
CA ARG A 81 -16.74 12.25 13.89
C ARG A 81 -17.02 12.15 15.39
N ALA A 82 -17.95 12.97 15.91
CA ALA A 82 -18.35 12.96 17.32
C ALA A 82 -17.17 13.04 18.31
N GLY A 83 -16.16 13.87 17.99
CA GLY A 83 -14.96 14.05 18.82
C GLY A 83 -13.85 13.02 18.61
N ARG A 84 -14.08 11.98 17.78
CA ARG A 84 -13.04 11.00 17.43
C ARG A 84 -11.95 11.61 16.57
N VAL A 85 -10.72 11.18 16.81
CA VAL A 85 -9.54 11.62 16.06
C VAL A 85 -9.55 10.96 14.69
N PRO A 86 -9.52 11.72 13.58
CA PRO A 86 -9.49 11.12 12.26
C PRO A 86 -8.14 10.45 11.97
N VAL A 87 -8.19 9.27 11.37
CA VAL A 87 -7.04 8.49 10.92
C VAL A 87 -7.09 8.37 9.39
N PHE A 88 -6.02 8.76 8.72
CA PHE A 88 -5.91 8.74 7.26
C PHE A 88 -4.79 7.82 6.79
N GLY A 89 -5.09 7.00 5.78
CA GLY A 89 -4.09 6.22 5.05
C GLY A 89 -3.54 7.00 3.84
N VAL A 90 -2.22 7.09 3.71
CA VAL A 90 -1.57 7.81 2.62
C VAL A 90 -0.84 6.85 1.69
N GLU A 91 -1.41 6.63 0.51
CA GLU A 91 -0.82 5.85 -0.59
C GLU A 91 -0.96 6.59 -1.93
N ARG A 92 0.10 6.56 -2.74
CA ARG A 92 0.15 7.26 -4.04
C ARG A 92 -0.58 6.49 -5.13
N ALA A 93 -0.64 5.17 -5.02
CA ALA A 93 -1.28 4.29 -6.01
C ALA A 93 -2.81 4.11 -5.85
N ALA A 94 -3.45 4.76 -4.88
CA ALA A 94 -4.86 4.55 -4.53
C ALA A 94 -5.88 4.91 -5.65
N ASN A 95 -5.43 5.56 -6.74
CA ASN A 95 -6.31 5.96 -7.85
C ASN A 95 -6.74 4.80 -8.76
N THR A 96 -6.08 3.64 -8.69
CA THR A 96 -6.31 2.52 -9.61
C THR A 96 -6.46 1.17 -8.91
N ARG A 97 -6.23 1.12 -7.60
CA ARG A 97 -6.33 -0.08 -6.77
C ARG A 97 -6.48 0.28 -5.28
N PRO A 98 -7.20 -0.54 -4.49
CA PRO A 98 -7.23 -0.40 -3.05
C PRO A 98 -5.82 -0.60 -2.43
N PRO A 99 -5.40 0.20 -1.44
CA PRO A 99 -4.11 0.08 -0.81
C PRO A 99 -4.12 -1.00 0.28
N VAL A 100 -3.98 -2.28 -0.11
CA VAL A 100 -4.13 -3.46 0.78
C VAL A 100 -3.40 -3.32 2.12
N ALA A 101 -2.14 -2.89 2.11
CA ALA A 101 -1.36 -2.72 3.34
C ALA A 101 -2.03 -1.76 4.33
N LEU A 102 -2.48 -0.59 3.87
CA LEU A 102 -3.17 0.38 4.74
C LEU A 102 -4.58 -0.08 5.11
N GLY A 103 -5.27 -0.79 4.21
CA GLY A 103 -6.56 -1.40 4.49
C GLY A 103 -6.47 -2.43 5.61
N LEU A 104 -5.42 -3.27 5.63
CA LEU A 104 -5.17 -4.21 6.71
C LEU A 104 -4.93 -3.51 8.04
N LEU A 105 -4.20 -2.39 8.07
CA LEU A 105 -4.05 -1.58 9.29
C LEU A 105 -5.39 -1.05 9.79
N PHE A 106 -6.23 -0.55 8.89
CA PHE A 106 -7.56 -0.05 9.25
C PHE A 106 -8.46 -1.17 9.77
N ALA A 107 -8.55 -2.28 9.05
CA ALA A 107 -9.36 -3.42 9.45
C ALA A 107 -8.89 -3.98 10.81
N ALA A 108 -7.58 -4.13 11.01
CA ALA A 108 -7.01 -4.60 12.27
C ALA A 108 -7.35 -3.66 13.43
N ALA A 109 -7.22 -2.35 13.22
CA ALA A 109 -7.52 -1.36 14.25
C ALA A 109 -9.03 -1.24 14.54
N GLU A 110 -9.89 -1.37 13.52
CA GLU A 110 -11.34 -1.39 13.70
C GLU A 110 -11.83 -2.63 14.46
N ALA A 111 -11.16 -3.77 14.30
CA ALA A 111 -11.48 -5.01 15.02
C ALA A 111 -10.78 -5.15 16.38
N HIS A 112 -9.81 -4.29 16.68
CA HIS A 112 -8.99 -4.40 17.89
C HIS A 112 -9.84 -4.26 19.16
N ASP A 113 -9.69 -5.21 20.09
CA ASP A 113 -10.40 -5.28 21.38
C ASP A 113 -11.90 -4.96 21.25
N ASP A 114 -12.58 -5.72 20.39
CA ASP A 114 -14.01 -5.55 20.09
C ASP A 114 -14.39 -4.12 19.66
N GLY A 115 -13.48 -3.45 18.94
CA GLY A 115 -13.67 -2.11 18.39
C GLY A 115 -13.33 -0.99 19.36
N ALA A 116 -12.55 -1.24 20.42
CA ALA A 116 -12.12 -0.23 21.38
C ALA A 116 -11.52 1.03 20.72
N LEU A 117 -10.71 0.85 19.66
CA LEU A 117 -10.10 1.98 18.95
C LEU A 117 -11.14 2.81 18.18
N THR A 118 -12.25 2.24 17.72
CA THR A 118 -13.30 2.98 17.00
C THR A 118 -14.10 3.93 17.90
N ALA A 119 -13.98 3.78 19.23
CA ALA A 119 -14.52 4.73 20.18
C ALA A 119 -13.70 6.04 20.24
N LEU A 120 -12.40 5.97 19.91
CA LEU A 120 -11.47 7.09 19.99
C LEU A 120 -11.09 7.65 18.61
N TYR A 121 -11.09 6.79 17.58
CA TYR A 121 -10.58 7.08 16.26
C TYR A 121 -11.66 6.91 15.19
N ASP A 122 -11.64 7.81 14.21
CA ASP A 122 -12.45 7.73 13.00
C ASP A 122 -11.53 7.32 11.85
N PHE A 123 -11.52 6.03 11.49
CA PHE A 123 -10.75 5.52 10.35
C PHE A 123 -11.39 5.98 9.04
N VAL A 124 -10.84 7.05 8.46
CA VAL A 124 -11.41 7.69 7.27
C VAL A 124 -10.84 6.99 6.04
N PRO A 125 -11.64 6.24 5.26
CA PRO A 125 -11.18 5.56 4.05
C PRO A 125 -11.01 6.57 2.91
N ASP A 126 -10.41 7.74 3.16
CA ASP A 126 -9.97 8.70 2.14
C ASP A 126 -8.52 8.40 1.79
N TRP A 127 -8.34 7.65 0.71
CA TRP A 127 -7.04 7.21 0.22
C TRP A 127 -6.38 8.23 -0.74
N HIS A 128 -7.03 9.38 -0.95
CA HIS A 128 -6.59 10.43 -1.86
C HIS A 128 -6.01 11.63 -1.11
N VAL A 129 -5.40 11.41 0.05
CA VAL A 129 -4.61 12.45 0.73
C VAL A 129 -3.45 12.85 -0.19
N ARG A 130 -3.42 14.13 -0.55
CA ARG A 130 -2.41 14.80 -1.37
C ARG A 130 -2.02 16.09 -0.68
N PRO A 131 -0.88 16.72 -1.00
CA PRO A 131 -0.47 17.97 -0.36
C PRO A 131 -1.57 19.06 -0.37
N ALA A 132 -2.35 19.14 -1.45
CA ALA A 132 -3.46 20.10 -1.58
C ALA A 132 -4.68 19.77 -0.69
N SER A 133 -4.91 18.50 -0.34
CA SER A 133 -6.05 18.08 0.48
C SER A 133 -5.75 17.99 1.97
N VAL A 134 -4.47 18.11 2.39
CA VAL A 134 -4.08 18.09 3.82
C VAL A 134 -4.87 19.11 4.64
N ARG A 135 -5.10 20.32 4.11
CA ARG A 135 -5.91 21.35 4.79
C ARG A 135 -7.30 20.86 5.17
N ARG A 136 -7.94 20.06 4.31
CA ARG A 136 -9.26 19.46 4.59
C ARG A 136 -9.14 18.36 5.65
N ALA A 137 -8.09 17.54 5.59
CA ALA A 137 -7.87 16.45 6.52
C ALA A 137 -7.69 16.92 7.98
N VAL A 138 -7.05 18.08 8.18
CA VAL A 138 -6.80 18.67 9.51
C VAL A 138 -7.73 19.83 9.86
N ALA A 139 -8.82 20.02 9.10
CA ALA A 139 -9.73 21.16 9.28
C ALA A 139 -10.38 21.20 10.67
N ASP A 140 -10.65 20.01 11.23
CA ASP A 140 -11.31 19.85 12.53
C ASP A 140 -10.31 19.64 13.68
N GLY A 141 -9.01 19.82 13.42
CA GLY A 141 -7.93 19.66 14.39
C GLY A 141 -6.90 18.59 14.02
N PRO A 142 -6.03 18.22 14.98
CA PRO A 142 -5.02 17.19 14.78
C PRO A 142 -5.59 15.84 14.37
N ALA A 143 -4.83 15.11 13.56
CA ALA A 143 -5.20 13.82 12.98
C ALA A 143 -4.02 12.84 13.01
N VAL A 144 -4.29 11.56 12.76
CA VAL A 144 -3.25 10.54 12.55
C VAL A 144 -3.10 10.27 11.05
N PHE A 145 -1.87 10.22 10.57
CA PHE A 145 -1.54 9.89 9.19
C PHE A 145 -0.63 8.67 9.14
N LEU A 146 -1.10 7.62 8.46
CA LEU A 146 -0.38 6.36 8.24
C LEU A 146 0.17 6.33 6.82
N PHE A 147 1.50 6.28 6.69
CA PHE A 147 2.18 6.29 5.39
C PHE A 147 2.76 4.92 5.05
N SER A 148 2.44 4.43 3.86
CA SER A 148 3.05 3.23 3.26
C SER A 148 4.20 3.64 2.35
N ASN A 149 5.44 3.45 2.80
CA ASN A 149 6.65 3.85 2.09
C ASN A 149 7.25 2.70 1.27
N TYR A 150 7.29 2.94 -0.04
CA TYR A 150 8.12 2.23 -0.99
C TYR A 150 9.17 3.19 -1.55
N VAL A 151 10.23 2.66 -2.17
CA VAL A 151 11.29 3.47 -2.78
C VAL A 151 10.73 4.50 -3.79
N TRP A 152 9.65 4.17 -4.49
CA TRP A 152 9.00 5.07 -5.46
C TRP A 152 7.96 6.03 -4.86
N SER A 153 7.54 5.85 -3.60
CA SER A 153 6.51 6.71 -2.96
C SER A 153 7.05 7.61 -1.86
N GLN A 154 8.21 7.28 -1.28
CA GLN A 154 8.75 7.92 -0.08
C GLN A 154 8.85 9.45 -0.19
N GLN A 155 9.42 9.99 -1.27
CA GLN A 155 9.56 11.45 -1.44
C GLN A 155 8.20 12.17 -1.44
N GLY A 156 7.19 11.58 -2.09
CA GLY A 156 5.84 12.12 -2.11
C GLY A 156 5.17 12.06 -0.73
N ASN A 157 5.39 10.97 0.00
CA ASN A 157 4.89 10.79 1.37
C ASN A 157 5.52 11.79 2.34
N LEU A 158 6.84 12.00 2.25
CA LEU A 158 7.57 13.00 3.02
C LEU A 158 7.07 14.43 2.76
N ALA A 159 6.76 14.78 1.51
CA ALA A 159 6.18 16.08 1.18
C ALA A 159 4.79 16.28 1.82
N ILE A 160 3.98 15.23 1.92
CA ILE A 160 2.69 15.27 2.61
C ILE A 160 2.90 15.36 4.13
N SER A 161 3.81 14.57 4.70
CA SER A 161 4.19 14.62 6.12
C SER A 161 4.63 16.03 6.54
N ALA A 162 5.51 16.66 5.76
CA ALA A 162 5.93 18.04 6.00
C ALA A 162 4.75 19.02 5.94
N LYS A 163 3.84 18.84 4.97
CA LYS A 163 2.65 19.70 4.86
C LYS A 163 1.67 19.51 6.02
N VAL A 164 1.54 18.28 6.52
CA VAL A 164 0.75 17.98 7.73
C VAL A 164 1.30 18.76 8.91
N LYS A 165 2.62 18.68 9.15
CA LYS A 165 3.25 19.38 10.28
C LYS A 165 3.24 20.89 10.16
N GLU A 166 3.27 21.43 8.94
CA GLU A 166 3.10 22.87 8.68
C GLU A 166 1.70 23.36 9.10
N LEU A 167 0.65 22.59 8.81
CA LEU A 167 -0.74 23.00 9.04
C LEU A 167 -1.31 22.56 10.40
N SER A 168 -0.80 21.46 10.95
CA SER A 168 -1.22 20.85 12.20
C SER A 168 -0.02 20.14 12.85
N PRO A 169 0.84 20.88 13.57
CA PRO A 169 2.10 20.36 14.12
C PRO A 169 1.90 19.19 15.09
N ASN A 170 0.75 19.15 15.77
CA ASN A 170 0.39 18.11 16.73
C ASN A 170 -0.17 16.84 16.07
N SER A 171 -0.48 16.85 14.78
CA SER A 171 -0.91 15.63 14.08
C SER A 171 0.17 14.55 14.15
N LEU A 172 -0.22 13.31 14.39
CA LEU A 172 0.69 12.18 14.50
C LEU A 172 0.99 11.61 13.10
N VAL A 173 2.26 11.61 12.72
CA VAL A 173 2.74 11.17 11.40
C VAL A 173 3.57 9.89 11.56
N ILE A 174 2.98 8.78 11.12
CA ILE A 174 3.53 7.43 11.27
C ILE A 174 3.91 6.88 9.89
N HIS A 175 5.18 6.53 9.73
CA HIS A 175 5.75 5.98 8.51
C HIS A 175 5.99 4.48 8.67
N GLY A 176 5.66 3.68 7.66
CA GLY A 176 5.94 2.25 7.62
C GLY A 176 6.24 1.78 6.19
N GLY A 177 6.31 0.47 5.99
CA GLY A 177 6.49 -0.15 4.67
C GLY A 177 7.93 -0.56 4.36
N PRO A 178 8.20 -1.17 3.20
CA PRO A 178 9.49 -1.82 2.93
C PRO A 178 10.70 -0.90 2.89
N ASN A 179 10.48 0.40 2.68
CA ASN A 179 11.54 1.40 2.55
C ASN A 179 11.82 2.17 3.87
N THR A 180 11.57 1.52 5.01
CA THR A 180 11.91 2.05 6.34
C THR A 180 13.38 1.76 6.70
N PRO A 181 14.08 2.67 7.40
CA PRO A 181 15.48 2.49 7.78
C PRO A 181 15.66 1.29 8.72
N LYS A 182 16.51 0.34 8.32
CA LYS A 182 16.72 -0.92 9.06
C LYS A 182 17.83 -0.81 10.09
N PHE A 183 18.94 -0.14 9.77
CA PHE A 183 20.13 -0.10 10.62
C PHE A 183 20.08 1.10 11.59
N PRO A 184 20.65 0.99 12.81
CA PRO A 184 20.62 2.06 13.81
C PRO A 184 21.09 3.43 13.29
N GLY A 185 22.22 3.49 12.59
CA GLY A 185 22.73 4.75 12.02
C GLY A 185 21.79 5.36 10.97
N ASP A 186 21.17 4.53 10.13
CA ASP A 186 20.20 4.98 9.13
C ASP A 186 18.91 5.49 9.79
N ARG A 187 18.51 4.91 10.92
CA ARG A 187 17.34 5.37 11.69
C ARG A 187 17.57 6.77 12.25
N GLU A 188 18.73 7.00 12.86
CA GLU A 188 19.11 8.32 13.37
C GLU A 188 19.16 9.37 12.25
N GLN A 189 19.85 9.05 11.15
CA GLN A 189 19.95 9.93 9.99
C GLN A 189 18.58 10.21 9.37
N TYR A 190 17.72 9.19 9.23
CA TYR A 190 16.38 9.36 8.69
C TYR A 190 15.54 10.33 9.52
N PHE A 191 15.58 10.25 10.85
CA PHE A 191 14.87 11.20 11.71
C PHE A 191 15.53 12.58 11.71
N ALA A 192 16.85 12.69 11.54
CA ALA A 192 17.52 13.98 11.40
C ALA A 192 17.09 14.70 10.11
N ASP A 193 17.02 13.98 8.99
CA ASP A 193 16.66 14.52 7.68
C ASP A 193 15.17 14.83 7.54
N HIS A 194 14.33 14.13 8.31
CA HIS A 194 12.88 14.20 8.19
C HIS A 194 12.21 14.59 9.52
N PRO A 195 12.31 15.86 9.96
CA PRO A 195 11.76 16.33 11.23
C PRO A 195 10.23 16.22 11.32
N SER A 196 9.55 16.03 10.18
CA SER A 196 8.09 15.86 10.12
C SER A 196 7.60 14.45 10.43
N VAL A 197 8.51 13.48 10.57
CA VAL A 197 8.20 12.09 10.93
C VAL A 197 8.27 11.92 12.45
N ASP A 198 7.18 11.44 13.04
CA ASP A 198 7.10 11.19 14.48
C ASP A 198 7.44 9.75 14.83
N VAL A 199 6.95 8.79 14.05
CA VAL A 199 7.11 7.36 14.29
C VAL A 199 7.44 6.65 12.98
N VAL A 200 8.36 5.70 13.04
CA VAL A 200 8.64 4.69 12.01
C VAL A 200 8.31 3.32 12.58
N VAL A 201 7.44 2.57 11.91
CA VAL A 201 7.09 1.19 12.22
C VAL A 201 7.98 0.25 11.42
N HIS A 202 8.57 -0.74 12.10
CA HIS A 202 9.44 -1.75 11.52
C HIS A 202 8.70 -3.07 11.34
N GLY A 203 8.80 -3.66 10.15
CA GLY A 203 8.19 -4.98 9.87
C GLY A 203 6.68 -4.90 9.61
N GLU A 204 5.93 -5.82 10.23
CA GLU A 204 4.48 -5.93 10.09
C GLU A 204 3.78 -4.90 11.00
N GLY A 205 2.82 -4.17 10.45
CA GLY A 205 2.31 -2.94 11.06
C GLY A 205 1.00 -3.10 11.82
N GLU A 206 0.24 -4.16 11.58
CA GLU A 206 -1.14 -4.32 12.04
C GLU A 206 -1.23 -4.27 13.56
N ALA A 207 -0.48 -5.13 14.26
CA ALA A 207 -0.43 -5.14 15.71
C ALA A 207 0.25 -3.88 16.29
N THR A 208 1.35 -3.45 15.67
CA THR A 208 2.11 -2.28 16.12
C THR A 208 1.28 -1.00 16.10
N ILE A 209 0.49 -0.78 15.04
CA ILE A 209 -0.37 0.41 14.93
C ILE A 209 -1.50 0.37 15.95
N CYS A 210 -2.10 -0.79 16.22
CA CYS A 210 -3.12 -0.90 17.26
C CYS A 210 -2.56 -0.45 18.62
N GLU A 211 -1.39 -0.95 19.00
CA GLU A 211 -0.73 -0.62 20.26
C GLU A 211 -0.28 0.85 20.33
N VAL A 212 0.25 1.41 19.23
CA VAL A 212 0.56 2.85 19.15
C VAL A 212 -0.70 3.69 19.38
N LEU A 213 -1.82 3.36 18.73
CA LEU A 213 -3.08 4.09 18.86
C LEU A 213 -3.67 3.94 20.26
N GLU A 214 -3.59 2.75 20.86
CA GLU A 214 -4.03 2.50 22.23
C GLU A 214 -3.26 3.36 23.23
N VAL A 215 -1.92 3.35 23.17
CA VAL A 215 -1.05 4.12 24.08
C VAL A 215 -1.23 5.63 23.91
N VAL A 216 -1.40 6.10 22.67
CA VAL A 216 -1.72 7.50 22.38
C VAL A 216 -3.09 7.87 22.94
N GLY A 217 -4.08 6.99 22.83
CA GLY A 217 -5.40 7.15 23.43
C GLY A 217 -6.14 8.40 22.94
N GLY A 218 -5.98 8.74 21.66
CA GLY A 218 -6.54 9.95 21.03
C GLY A 218 -5.86 11.26 21.44
N ARG A 219 -4.82 11.24 22.29
CA ARG A 219 -4.15 12.46 22.76
C ARG A 219 -3.04 12.87 21.79
N LEU A 220 -3.31 13.90 21.00
CA LEU A 220 -2.37 14.48 20.05
C LEU A 220 -1.78 15.78 20.63
N ASP A 221 -0.99 15.67 21.71
CA ASP A 221 -0.34 16.79 22.42
C ASP A 221 1.15 16.95 22.07
N GLY A 222 1.70 16.05 21.26
CA GLY A 222 3.10 16.06 20.82
C GLY A 222 4.08 15.39 21.78
N ASP A 223 3.62 14.76 22.87
CA ASP A 223 4.45 13.97 23.77
C ASP A 223 4.24 12.46 23.54
N LEU A 224 5.23 11.84 22.91
CA LEU A 224 5.20 10.43 22.53
C LEU A 224 6.02 9.54 23.48
N ARG A 225 6.47 10.05 24.63
CA ARG A 225 7.29 9.28 25.59
C ARG A 225 6.62 7.99 26.07
N ALA A 226 5.29 7.95 26.09
CA ALA A 226 4.53 6.76 26.45
C ALA A 226 4.74 5.58 25.48
N LEU A 227 5.22 5.83 24.25
CA LEU A 227 5.52 4.79 23.26
C LEU A 227 6.79 3.98 23.59
N GLY A 228 7.49 4.28 24.69
CA GLY A 228 8.77 3.64 25.05
C GLY A 228 8.72 2.11 25.15
N ASP A 229 7.56 1.56 25.49
CA ASP A 229 7.36 0.11 25.64
C ASP A 229 6.72 -0.56 24.40
N VAL A 230 6.33 0.22 23.38
CA VAL A 230 5.70 -0.32 22.18
C VAL A 230 6.74 -0.99 21.29
N ALA A 231 6.65 -2.31 21.11
CA ALA A 231 7.62 -3.04 20.31
C ALA A 231 7.51 -2.72 18.80
N GLY A 232 8.66 -2.66 18.11
CA GLY A 232 8.77 -2.59 16.66
C GLY A 232 8.77 -1.18 16.08
N ILE A 233 9.15 -0.15 16.85
CA ILE A 233 9.16 1.24 16.38
C ILE A 233 10.48 1.97 16.64
N THR A 234 10.72 2.98 15.81
CA THR A 234 11.58 4.12 16.18
C THR A 234 10.69 5.35 16.22
N PHE A 235 10.75 6.15 17.29
CA PHE A 235 9.92 7.33 17.42
C PHE A 235 10.70 8.51 17.98
N ARG A 236 10.18 9.71 17.73
CA ARG A 236 10.67 10.95 18.33
C ARG A 236 9.84 11.26 19.57
N PRO A 237 10.41 11.24 20.80
CA PRO A 237 9.61 11.44 22.01
C PRO A 237 8.95 12.81 22.08
N ARG A 238 9.67 13.86 21.62
CA ARG A 238 9.14 15.22 21.43
C ARG A 238 9.84 15.91 20.24
N PRO A 239 9.20 16.91 19.60
CA PRO A 239 9.84 17.70 18.55
C PRO A 239 11.25 18.18 18.95
N GLY A 240 12.23 17.95 18.08
CA GLY A 240 13.63 18.32 18.31
C GLY A 240 14.44 17.36 19.20
N GLN A 241 13.84 16.35 19.84
CA GLN A 241 14.60 15.33 20.57
C GLN A 241 15.15 14.24 19.65
N ALA A 242 16.21 13.58 20.10
CA ALA A 242 16.77 12.40 19.44
C ALA A 242 15.73 11.27 19.38
N PRO A 243 15.73 10.47 18.30
CA PRO A 243 14.82 9.34 18.19
C PRO A 243 15.17 8.22 19.19
N VAL A 244 14.17 7.48 19.63
CA VAL A 244 14.28 6.28 20.48
C VAL A 244 13.81 5.08 19.67
N THR A 245 14.60 4.01 19.66
CA THR A 245 14.21 2.72 19.06
C THR A 245 13.84 1.75 20.17
N THR A 246 12.69 1.11 20.07
CA THR A 246 12.21 0.12 21.03
C THR A 246 12.64 -1.30 20.65
N ALA A 247 12.24 -2.30 21.46
CA ALA A 247 12.50 -3.71 21.18
C ALA A 247 11.92 -4.12 19.81
N GLU A 248 12.52 -5.11 19.16
CA GLU A 248 11.95 -5.67 17.93
C GLU A 248 10.62 -6.38 18.19
N ARG A 249 9.72 -6.35 17.20
CA ARG A 249 8.46 -7.10 17.25
C ARG A 249 8.59 -8.38 16.43
N ASP A 250 8.13 -9.49 17.01
CA ASP A 250 8.01 -10.75 16.30
C ASP A 250 6.99 -10.66 15.16
N ARG A 251 7.27 -11.38 14.07
CA ARG A 251 6.31 -11.53 12.98
C ARG A 251 5.05 -12.23 13.46
N ILE A 252 3.91 -11.79 12.92
CA ILE A 252 2.59 -12.36 13.15
C ILE A 252 2.62 -13.84 12.76
N ALA A 253 2.39 -14.69 13.76
CA ALA A 253 2.51 -16.13 13.61
C ALA A 253 1.31 -16.72 12.86
N ASP A 254 0.11 -16.21 13.15
CA ASP A 254 -1.15 -16.60 12.56
C ASP A 254 -1.75 -15.39 11.83
N LEU A 255 -1.84 -15.48 10.49
CA LEU A 255 -2.37 -14.37 9.69
C LEU A 255 -3.89 -14.27 9.76
N ASP A 256 -4.58 -15.33 10.16
CA ASP A 256 -6.04 -15.34 10.22
C ASP A 256 -6.58 -14.51 11.39
N THR A 257 -5.72 -14.09 12.33
CA THR A 257 -6.06 -13.09 13.35
C THR A 257 -6.26 -11.69 12.74
N LEU A 258 -5.78 -11.45 11.52
CA LEU A 258 -5.91 -10.14 10.86
C LEU A 258 -7.20 -10.10 10.06
N PRO A 259 -8.14 -9.19 10.32
CA PRO A 259 -9.35 -9.11 9.53
C PRO A 259 -9.08 -8.64 8.09
N SER A 260 -9.91 -9.08 7.14
CA SER A 260 -9.76 -8.71 5.72
C SER A 260 -10.36 -7.33 5.42
N PRO A 261 -9.63 -6.39 4.80
CA PRO A 261 -10.22 -5.10 4.40
C PRO A 261 -11.28 -5.22 3.30
N TYR A 262 -11.30 -6.33 2.56
CA TYR A 262 -12.33 -6.63 1.58
C TYR A 262 -13.63 -7.08 2.23
N LEU A 263 -13.53 -7.96 3.23
CA LEU A 263 -14.69 -8.58 3.89
C LEU A 263 -15.27 -7.75 5.03
N THR A 264 -14.50 -6.81 5.59
CA THR A 264 -14.91 -5.90 6.67
C THR A 264 -15.60 -4.63 6.19
N GLY A 265 -15.53 -4.34 4.90
CA GLY A 265 -16.13 -3.15 4.30
C GLY A 265 -15.22 -1.93 4.18
N VAL A 266 -13.97 -2.00 4.67
CA VAL A 266 -12.95 -0.94 4.52
C VAL A 266 -12.79 -0.50 3.06
N PHE A 267 -12.91 -1.45 2.13
CA PHE A 267 -12.80 -1.21 0.69
C PHE A 267 -14.13 -1.10 -0.07
N ASP A 268 -15.28 -0.99 0.60
CA ASP A 268 -16.59 -1.00 -0.07
C ASP A 268 -16.79 0.14 -1.07
N ALA A 269 -16.06 1.25 -0.92
CA ALA A 269 -16.00 2.35 -1.89
C ALA A 269 -15.57 1.91 -3.30
N TRP A 270 -14.95 0.74 -3.42
CA TRP A 270 -14.42 0.19 -4.66
C TRP A 270 -15.21 -1.01 -5.17
N ARG A 271 -16.29 -1.42 -4.50
CA ARG A 271 -17.18 -2.46 -5.03
C ARG A 271 -17.78 -2.02 -6.36
N ASN A 272 -17.95 -3.00 -7.26
CA ASN A 272 -18.48 -2.82 -8.61
C ASN A 272 -17.66 -1.85 -9.49
N ALA A 273 -16.42 -1.56 -9.12
CA ALA A 273 -15.55 -0.71 -9.90
C ALA A 273 -14.55 -1.52 -10.73
N SER A 274 -14.26 -1.03 -11.94
CA SER A 274 -13.25 -1.66 -12.80
C SER A 274 -11.84 -1.21 -12.39
N ILE A 275 -11.28 -1.94 -11.42
CA ILE A 275 -9.98 -1.67 -10.76
C ILE A 275 -9.06 -2.89 -10.80
N MET A 276 -7.82 -2.70 -10.40
CA MET A 276 -6.94 -3.81 -10.05
C MET A 276 -7.11 -4.13 -8.57
N VAL A 277 -7.44 -5.38 -8.26
CA VAL A 277 -7.49 -5.88 -6.88
C VAL A 277 -6.19 -6.63 -6.59
N THR A 278 -5.63 -6.45 -5.40
CA THR A 278 -4.42 -7.15 -4.95
C THR A 278 -4.82 -8.05 -3.80
N ILE A 279 -4.60 -9.36 -3.93
CA ILE A 279 -4.89 -10.32 -2.86
C ILE A 279 -3.58 -10.82 -2.29
N GLU A 280 -3.44 -10.73 -0.97
CA GLU A 280 -2.31 -11.29 -0.25
C GLU A 280 -2.71 -12.68 0.26
N SER A 281 -2.15 -13.75 -0.32
CA SER A 281 -2.45 -15.12 0.13
C SER A 281 -1.45 -15.63 1.18
N ASN A 282 -0.28 -15.00 1.27
CA ASN A 282 0.81 -15.43 2.14
C ASN A 282 1.84 -14.31 2.39
N ARG A 283 2.61 -14.46 3.47
CA ARG A 283 3.76 -13.62 3.85
C ARG A 283 5.01 -14.44 4.03
N GLY A 284 6.12 -13.93 3.49
CA GLY A 284 7.45 -14.54 3.57
C GLY A 284 7.85 -15.25 2.27
N CYS A 285 9.15 -15.48 2.12
CA CYS A 285 9.74 -16.11 0.94
C CYS A 285 10.87 -17.03 1.38
N PRO A 286 10.84 -18.34 1.06
CA PRO A 286 11.81 -19.32 1.57
C PRO A 286 13.17 -19.26 0.87
N TYR A 287 13.32 -18.37 -0.12
CA TYR A 287 14.51 -18.28 -0.95
C TYR A 287 15.51 -17.26 -0.41
N GLY A 288 16.76 -17.68 -0.22
CA GLY A 288 17.88 -16.83 0.18
C GLY A 288 18.57 -16.13 -1.00
N CYS A 289 17.81 -15.46 -1.86
CA CYS A 289 18.36 -14.79 -3.04
C CYS A 289 19.29 -13.63 -2.62
N THR A 290 20.54 -13.63 -3.10
CA THR A 290 21.58 -12.67 -2.70
C THR A 290 21.28 -11.21 -3.07
N PHE A 291 20.36 -10.99 -4.01
CA PHE A 291 19.93 -9.66 -4.46
C PHE A 291 18.62 -9.19 -3.80
N CYS A 292 17.95 -10.06 -3.02
CA CYS A 292 16.59 -9.82 -2.58
C CYS A 292 16.55 -9.30 -1.15
N ASP A 293 15.99 -8.10 -0.98
CA ASP A 293 15.73 -7.53 0.35
C ASP A 293 14.54 -8.21 1.07
N TRP A 294 13.63 -8.83 0.30
CA TRP A 294 12.43 -9.50 0.81
C TRP A 294 12.76 -10.83 1.48
N GLY A 295 13.61 -11.66 0.84
CA GLY A 295 13.99 -13.00 1.29
C GLY A 295 15.09 -13.04 2.35
N SER A 296 15.40 -11.90 2.99
CA SER A 296 16.35 -11.85 4.10
C SER A 296 15.96 -12.84 5.21
N ALA A 297 16.94 -13.26 6.02
CA ALA A 297 16.81 -14.38 6.97
C ALA A 297 15.56 -14.32 7.87
N THR A 298 15.07 -13.11 8.19
CA THR A 298 13.89 -12.83 9.03
C THR A 298 12.55 -13.16 8.37
N ASN A 299 12.46 -13.20 7.03
CA ASN A 299 11.22 -13.46 6.27
C ASN A 299 11.18 -14.85 5.60
N SER A 300 12.11 -15.73 5.95
CA SER A 300 12.28 -17.05 5.32
C SER A 300 11.10 -18.01 5.54
N ARG A 301 10.37 -17.88 6.66
CA ARG A 301 9.21 -18.72 6.96
C ARG A 301 7.95 -18.14 6.33
N ILE A 302 7.27 -18.97 5.52
CA ILE A 302 5.99 -18.64 4.89
C ILE A 302 4.85 -18.81 5.91
N ARG A 303 4.01 -17.79 6.02
CA ARG A 303 2.71 -17.81 6.69
C ARG A 303 1.63 -17.61 5.63
N LYS A 304 0.50 -18.29 5.76
CA LYS A 304 -0.59 -18.25 4.77
C LYS A 304 -1.86 -17.81 5.46
N PHE A 305 -2.69 -17.07 4.74
CA PHE A 305 -4.09 -16.89 5.14
C PHE A 305 -4.87 -18.17 4.84
N ASP A 306 -5.97 -18.36 5.55
CA ASP A 306 -6.94 -19.40 5.25
C ASP A 306 -7.43 -19.28 3.79
N LEU A 307 -7.58 -20.43 3.14
CA LEU A 307 -7.92 -20.47 1.72
C LEU A 307 -9.37 -20.04 1.46
N GLN A 308 -10.29 -20.30 2.39
CA GLN A 308 -11.69 -19.88 2.24
C GLN A 308 -11.78 -18.36 2.25
N ARG A 309 -11.06 -17.69 3.16
CA ARG A 309 -10.93 -16.23 3.13
C ARG A 309 -10.43 -15.73 1.77
N VAL A 310 -9.39 -16.35 1.22
CA VAL A 310 -8.85 -15.95 -0.09
C VAL A 310 -9.91 -16.10 -1.20
N PHE A 311 -10.72 -17.16 -1.18
CA PHE A 311 -11.84 -17.31 -2.13
C PHE A 311 -12.94 -16.27 -1.93
N ASP A 312 -13.23 -15.90 -0.69
CA ASP A 312 -14.22 -14.86 -0.37
C ASP A 312 -13.72 -13.49 -0.85
N GLU A 313 -12.43 -13.18 -0.72
CA GLU A 313 -11.80 -11.97 -1.28
C GLU A 313 -11.79 -11.96 -2.81
N ILE A 314 -11.59 -13.12 -3.46
CA ILE A 314 -11.73 -13.27 -4.92
C ILE A 314 -13.18 -13.02 -5.34
N THR A 315 -14.15 -13.55 -4.58
CA THR A 315 -15.58 -13.35 -4.85
C THR A 315 -15.98 -11.89 -4.68
N TRP A 316 -15.40 -11.20 -3.70
CA TRP A 316 -15.56 -9.76 -3.54
C TRP A 316 -15.08 -8.97 -4.77
N ALA A 317 -14.00 -9.45 -5.41
CA ALA A 317 -13.37 -8.80 -6.55
C ALA A 317 -14.03 -9.09 -7.91
N ALA A 318 -14.94 -10.07 -7.98
CA ALA A 318 -15.64 -10.51 -9.19
C ALA A 318 -16.80 -9.57 -9.57
#